data_AF-A0A2J8ADS6-F1
#
_entry.id   AF-A0A2J8ADS6-F1
#
_cell.length_a   1.000
_cell.length_b   1.000
_cell.length_c   1.000
_cell.angle_alpha   90.00
_cell.angle_beta   90.00
_cell.angle_gamma   90.00
#
_symmetry.space_group_name_H-M   'P 1'
#
loop_
_entity.id
_entity.type
_entity.pdbx_description
1 polymer ?
#
loop_
_entity_poly.entity_id
_entity_poly.type
_entity_poly.pdbx_seq_one_letter_code
_entity_poly.pdbx_strand_id
1 'polypeptide(L)' 'MTSNLKGHDSTGREFTSPEELWAVEADEDGKHGNWYNKAVSYWDKQEASYNGVLGGYGYTSDLDIRDSRALLLK' A
#
# COMPACT_ATOMS: atom_id res chain seq x y z
N MET A 1 8.23 -17.35 -15.07
CA MET A 1 9.17 -17.06 -13.96
C MET A 1 8.31 -16.82 -12.73
N THR A 2 8.17 -17.80 -11.84
CA THR A 2 7.54 -17.57 -10.53
C THR A 2 8.61 -16.97 -9.63
N SER A 3 8.50 -15.68 -9.38
CA SER A 3 9.46 -14.95 -8.55
C SER A 3 9.32 -15.46 -7.11
N ASN A 4 10.34 -16.17 -6.61
CA ASN A 4 10.42 -16.70 -5.25
C ASN A 4 10.71 -15.56 -4.25
N LEU A 5 9.82 -14.57 -4.25
CA LEU A 5 9.89 -13.36 -3.43
C LEU A 5 9.14 -13.62 -2.13
N LYS A 6 9.91 -13.79 -1.06
CA LYS A 6 9.36 -14.00 0.29
C LYS A 6 9.04 -12.65 0.93
N GLY A 7 8.04 -12.63 1.80
CA GLY A 7 7.62 -11.43 2.52
C GLY A 7 6.84 -11.77 3.79
N HIS A 8 6.36 -10.75 4.49
CA HIS A 8 5.49 -10.89 5.64
C HIS A 8 4.47 -9.75 5.71
N ASP A 9 3.35 -9.98 6.38
CA ASP A 9 2.37 -8.93 6.68
C ASP A 9 2.68 -8.20 8.00
N SER A 10 1.90 -7.17 8.33
CA SER A 10 2.05 -6.39 9.56
C SER A 10 1.76 -7.16 10.84
N THR A 11 1.19 -8.37 10.76
CA THR A 11 0.97 -9.26 11.91
C THR A 11 2.12 -10.25 12.12
N GLY A 12 3.09 -10.27 11.19
CA GLY A 12 4.24 -11.17 11.22
C GLY A 12 3.98 -12.51 10.53
N ARG A 13 2.88 -12.67 9.80
CA ARG A 13 2.65 -13.87 8.98
C ARG A 13 3.61 -13.85 7.80
N GLU A 14 4.38 -14.91 7.62
CA GLU A 14 5.29 -15.08 6.51
C GLU A 14 4.59 -15.65 5.27
N PHE A 15 5.06 -15.24 4.09
CA PHE A 15 4.64 -15.75 2.78
C PHE A 15 5.87 -16.16 1.98
N THR A 16 5.79 -17.33 1.36
CA THR A 16 6.89 -17.91 0.56
C THR A 16 6.92 -17.37 -0.87
N SER A 17 5.80 -16.85 -1.36
CA SER A 17 5.72 -16.18 -2.66
C SER A 17 4.56 -15.17 -2.71
N PRO A 18 4.55 -14.24 -3.68
CA PRO A 18 3.41 -13.35 -3.90
C PRO A 18 2.12 -14.11 -4.23
N GLU A 19 2.22 -15.24 -4.94
CA GLU A 19 1.06 -16.07 -5.29
C GLU A 19 0.39 -16.66 -4.04
N GLU A 20 1.16 -17.02 -3.01
CA GLU A 20 0.62 -17.46 -1.72
C GLU A 20 -0.20 -16.34 -1.05
N LEU A 21 0.34 -15.11 -1.02
CA LEU A 21 -0.37 -13.95 -0.49
C LEU A 21 -1.68 -13.71 -1.25
N TRP A 22 -1.64 -13.73 -2.58
CA TRP A 22 -2.84 -13.51 -3.40
C TRP A 22 -3.88 -14.62 -3.26
N ALA A 23 -3.47 -15.87 -3.02
CA ALA A 23 -4.39 -16.96 -2.72
C ALA A 23 -5.09 -16.79 -1.36
N VAL A 24 -4.38 -16.21 -0.38
CA VAL A 24 -4.90 -15.98 0.98
C VAL A 24 -5.86 -14.80 1.05
N GLU A 25 -5.59 -13.72 0.31
CA GLU A 25 -6.46 -12.53 0.29
C GLU A 25 -7.63 -12.66 -0.70
N ALA A 26 -7.79 -13.82 -1.35
CA ALA A 26 -8.93 -14.11 -2.22
C ALA A 26 -10.20 -14.38 -1.40
N ASP A 27 -11.31 -13.84 -1.88
CA ASP A 27 -12.66 -14.10 -1.41
C ASP A 27 -13.15 -15.49 -1.91
N GLU A 28 -14.31 -15.93 -1.44
CA GLU A 28 -14.90 -17.22 -1.83
C GLU A 28 -15.12 -17.36 -3.34
N ASP A 29 -15.34 -16.24 -4.06
CA ASP A 29 -15.50 -16.21 -5.51
C ASP A 29 -14.18 -16.10 -6.28
N GLY A 30 -13.04 -16.18 -5.57
CA GLY A 30 -11.69 -16.09 -6.12
C GLY A 30 -11.26 -14.67 -6.51
N LYS A 31 -12.07 -13.65 -6.23
CA LYS A 31 -11.71 -12.24 -6.42
C LYS A 31 -11.11 -11.65 -5.15
N HIS A 32 -10.73 -10.38 -5.19
CA HIS A 32 -10.08 -9.67 -4.09
C HIS A 32 -10.90 -8.47 -3.64
N GLY A 33 -12.23 -8.61 -3.59
CA GLY A 33 -13.14 -7.53 -3.23
C GLY A 33 -12.88 -7.02 -1.81
N ASN A 34 -12.71 -7.92 -0.84
CA ASN A 34 -12.40 -7.52 0.54
C ASN A 34 -11.05 -6.81 0.64
N TRP A 35 -10.03 -7.23 -0.12
CA TRP A 35 -8.74 -6.54 -0.18
C TRP A 35 -8.89 -5.06 -0.55
N TYR A 36 -9.60 -4.76 -1.63
CA TYR A 36 -9.82 -3.37 -2.06
C TYR A 36 -10.75 -2.60 -1.12
N ASN A 37 -11.81 -3.23 -0.61
CA ASN A 37 -12.77 -2.57 0.27
C ASN A 37 -12.15 -2.17 1.62
N LYS A 38 -11.20 -2.95 2.15
CA LYS A 38 -10.42 -2.58 3.34
C LYS A 38 -9.69 -1.25 3.13
N ALA A 39 -9.02 -1.09 1.98
CA ALA A 39 -8.28 0.14 1.65
C ALA A 39 -9.21 1.35 1.45
N VAL A 40 -10.34 1.18 0.75
CA VAL A 40 -11.35 2.23 0.60
C VAL A 40 -11.89 2.67 1.96
N SER A 41 -12.29 1.72 2.79
CA SER A 41 -12.84 1.99 4.13
C SER A 41 -11.83 2.67 5.07
N TYR A 42 -10.54 2.42 4.88
CA TYR A 42 -9.48 3.11 5.59
C TYR A 42 -9.37 4.57 5.13
N TRP A 43 -9.32 4.81 3.83
CA TRP A 43 -9.15 6.16 3.27
C TRP A 43 -10.36 7.07 3.47
N ASP A 44 -11.57 6.50 3.47
CA ASP A 44 -12.83 7.24 3.72
C ASP A 44 -12.87 7.91 5.11
N LYS A 45 -12.05 7.41 6.05
CA LYS A 45 -11.94 7.94 7.42
C LYS A 45 -10.81 8.93 7.62
N GLN A 46 -9.93 9.10 6.63
CA GLN A 46 -8.79 10.00 6.79
C GLN A 46 -9.17 11.44 6.51
N GLU A 47 -8.49 12.35 7.21
CA GLU A 47 -8.62 13.78 6.99
C GLU A 47 -8.16 14.14 5.57
N ALA A 48 -8.95 14.97 4.87
CA ALA A 48 -8.57 15.54 3.58
C ALA A 48 -7.53 16.68 3.75
N SER A 49 -6.33 16.33 4.21
CA SER A 49 -5.22 17.24 4.49
C SER A 49 -3.87 16.61 4.07
N TYR A 50 -2.80 17.41 4.00
CA TYR A 50 -1.45 16.87 3.78
C TYR A 50 -1.05 15.88 4.88
N ASN A 51 -1.41 16.14 6.14
CA ASN A 51 -1.15 15.19 7.22
C ASN A 51 -1.96 13.91 7.06
N GLY A 52 -3.23 14.00 6.65
CA GLY A 52 -4.07 12.81 6.44
C GLY A 52 -3.55 11.91 5.32
N VAL A 53 -3.21 12.48 4.16
CA VAL A 53 -2.68 11.70 3.02
C VAL A 53 -1.25 11.20 3.23
N LEU A 54 -0.47 11.86 4.08
CA LEU A 54 0.90 11.45 4.42
C LEU A 54 0.98 10.69 5.74
N GLY A 55 -0.15 10.21 6.31
CA GLY A 55 -0.13 9.38 7.52
C GLY A 55 0.48 10.05 8.76
N GLY A 56 0.31 11.36 8.90
CA GLY A 56 0.88 12.19 9.98
C GLY A 56 2.23 12.82 9.64
N TYR A 57 2.76 12.59 8.42
CA TYR A 57 4.06 13.09 7.99
C TYR A 57 3.96 14.32 7.07
N GLY A 58 3.00 15.24 7.29
CA GLY A 58 2.81 16.41 6.43
C GLY A 58 4.05 17.30 6.25
N TYR A 59 4.96 17.30 7.23
CA TYR A 59 6.23 18.03 7.18
C TYR A 59 7.21 17.52 6.10
N THR A 60 6.97 16.35 5.50
CA THR A 60 7.82 15.82 4.41
C THR A 60 7.38 16.31 3.03
N SER A 61 6.17 16.88 2.89
CA SER A 61 5.58 17.25 1.60
C SER A 61 6.49 18.20 0.80
N ASP A 62 7.07 19.21 1.43
CA ASP A 62 7.92 20.18 0.73
C ASP A 62 9.20 19.55 0.19
N LEU A 63 9.78 18.60 0.93
CA LEU A 63 10.98 17.87 0.51
C LEU A 63 10.68 16.94 -0.66
N ASP A 64 9.59 16.17 -0.57
CA ASP A 64 9.16 15.23 -1.61
C ASP A 64 8.85 15.94 -2.94
N ILE A 65 8.13 17.08 -2.88
CA ILE A 65 7.81 17.88 -4.07
C ILE A 65 9.06 18.53 -4.67
N ARG A 66 9.96 19.07 -3.84
CA ARG A 66 11.21 19.69 -4.31
C ARG A 66 12.05 18.69 -5.10
N ASP A 67 12.25 17.49 -4.55
CA ASP A 67 13.13 16.49 -5.12
C ASP A 67 12.48 15.80 -6.34
N SER A 68 11.17 15.59 -6.31
CA SER A 68 10.41 15.14 -7.49
C SER A 68 10.48 16.12 -8.66
N ARG A 69 10.41 17.44 -8.39
CA ARG A 69 10.62 18.47 -9.43
C ARG A 69 12.03 18.41 -10.00
N ALA A 70 13.05 18.22 -9.16
CA ALA A 70 14.43 18.08 -9.62
C ALA A 70 14.62 16.82 -10.49
N LEU A 71 13.93 15.71 -10.17
CA LEU A 71 13.93 14.50 -10.98
C LEU A 71 13.29 14.70 -12.35
N LEU A 72 12.16 15.41 -12.43
CA LEU A 72 11.42 15.64 -13.68
C LEU A 72 12.08 16.66 -14.62
N LEU A 73 12.83 17.62 -14.05
CA LEU A 73 13.47 18.70 -14.82
C LEU A 73 14.92 18.38 -15.22
N LYS A 74 15.37 17.14 -14.99
CA LYS A 74 16.66 16.63 -15.43
C LYS A 74 16.53 15.93 -16.78
#